data_AF-A0A6P4E134-F1
#
_entry.id   AF-A0A6P4E134-F1
#
_cell.length_a   1.000
_cell.length_b   1.000
_cell.length_c   1.000
_cell.angle_alpha   90.00
_cell.angle_beta   90.00
_cell.angle_gamma   90.00
#
_symmetry.space_group_name_H-M   'P 1'
#
loop_
_entity.id
_entity.type
_entity.pdbx_description
1 polymer ?
#
loop_
_entity_poly.entity_id
_entity_poly.type
_entity_poly.pdbx_seq_one_letter_code
_entity_poly.pdbx_strand_id
1 'polypeptide(L)'
;MKELETEKDKPFARSRDDPELDNMLKDRLRWGDPMAHLVKKKYPEPVLPDLGEGEKMKESGFVVPQDISDHSWLKRGLDAAPNRYGIRPGRHWDGVDRSNGFEKEMFKRTNERQVRDREAYLWSVSDM
;
A
#
# COMPACT_ATOMS: atom_id res chain seq x y z
N MET A 1 -10.09 -18.88 5.71
CA MET A 1 -9.96 -20.33 5.90
C MET A 1 -8.70 -20.87 5.21
N LYS A 2 -8.49 -20.58 3.92
CA LYS A 2 -7.32 -21.04 3.17
C LYS A 2 -5.96 -20.58 3.74
N GLU A 3 -5.86 -19.33 4.18
CA GLU A 3 -4.64 -18.82 4.85
C GLU A 3 -4.34 -19.61 6.12
N LEU A 4 -5.36 -19.81 6.97
CA LEU A 4 -5.27 -20.56 8.22
C LEU A 4 -4.77 -22.00 8.02
N GLU A 5 -5.16 -22.64 6.91
CA GLU A 5 -4.69 -23.98 6.54
C GLU A 5 -3.21 -23.94 6.13
N THR A 6 -2.80 -22.98 5.31
CA THR A 6 -1.39 -22.82 4.94
C THR A 6 -0.50 -22.46 6.13
N GLU A 7 -1.02 -21.73 7.11
CA GLU A 7 -0.29 -21.35 8.32
C GLU A 7 -0.11 -22.49 9.31
N LYS A 8 -1.02 -23.47 9.31
CA LYS A 8 -0.87 -24.71 10.09
C LYS A 8 0.31 -25.56 9.62
N ASP A 9 0.56 -25.58 8.32
CA ASP A 9 1.63 -26.38 7.72
C ASP A 9 3.00 -25.67 7.74
N LYS A 10 3.03 -24.35 7.98
CA LYS A 10 4.26 -23.57 8.00
C LYS A 10 5.07 -23.79 9.29
N PRO A 11 6.40 -23.90 9.20
CA PRO A 11 7.25 -23.96 10.39
C PRO A 11 7.19 -22.63 11.16
N PHE A 12 7.41 -22.69 12.48
CA PHE A 12 7.35 -21.52 13.35
C PHE A 12 8.35 -20.40 12.96
N ALA A 13 9.54 -20.77 12.50
CA ALA A 13 10.57 -19.83 12.06
C ALA A 13 10.85 -19.98 10.56
N ARG A 14 11.03 -18.85 9.87
CA ARG A 14 11.47 -18.82 8.47
C ARG A 14 12.97 -19.02 8.39
N SER A 15 13.42 -19.94 7.53
CA SER A 15 14.83 -20.17 7.24
C SER A 15 15.28 -19.36 6.01
N ARG A 16 16.59 -19.28 5.79
CA ARG A 16 17.17 -18.70 4.56
C ARG A 16 16.70 -19.42 3.30
N ASP A 17 16.51 -20.73 3.40
CA ASP A 17 16.18 -21.61 2.28
C ASP A 17 14.65 -21.79 2.10
N ASP A 18 13.85 -20.88 2.67
CA ASP A 18 12.38 -20.88 2.54
C ASP A 18 11.96 -20.55 1.08
N PRO A 19 11.27 -21.46 0.37
CA PRO A 19 10.91 -21.27 -1.01
C PRO A 19 9.89 -20.13 -1.22
N GLU A 20 9.01 -19.86 -0.24
CA GLU A 20 8.06 -18.73 -0.36
C GLU A 20 8.81 -17.40 -0.29
N LEU A 21 9.76 -17.28 0.63
CA LEU A 21 10.58 -16.08 0.79
C LEU A 21 11.44 -15.82 -0.45
N ASP A 22 12.06 -16.86 -1.00
CA ASP A 22 12.89 -16.75 -2.21
C ASP A 22 12.06 -16.30 -3.43
N ASN A 23 10.86 -16.86 -3.61
CA ASN A 23 9.94 -16.43 -4.66
C ASN A 23 9.51 -14.97 -4.47
N MET A 24 9.16 -14.56 -3.25
CA MET A 24 8.83 -13.16 -2.94
C MET A 24 10.00 -12.21 -3.24
N LEU A 25 11.25 -12.61 -2.98
CA LEU A 25 12.44 -11.81 -3.24
C LEU A 25 12.76 -11.70 -4.74
N LYS A 26 12.51 -12.76 -5.51
CA LYS A 26 12.65 -12.79 -6.97
C LYS A 26 11.62 -11.91 -7.67
N ASP A 27 10.41 -11.83 -7.14
CA ASP A 27 9.34 -10.99 -7.71
C ASP A 27 9.52 -9.49 -7.42
N ARG A 28 10.40 -9.08 -6.49
CA ARG A 28 10.63 -7.66 -6.19
C ARG A 28 11.29 -6.97 -7.38
N LEU A 29 10.65 -5.90 -7.85
CA LEU A 29 11.27 -4.98 -8.80
C LEU A 29 12.46 -4.28 -8.15
N ARG A 30 13.64 -4.39 -8.77
CA ARG A 30 14.86 -3.71 -8.35
C ARG A 30 15.14 -2.53 -9.27
N TRP A 31 15.39 -1.37 -8.66
CA TRP A 31 15.80 -0.20 -9.42
C TRP A 31 17.18 -0.42 -10.04
N GLY A 32 17.34 -0.04 -11.31
CA GLY A 32 18.60 -0.18 -12.05
C GLY A 32 18.86 -1.56 -12.67
N ASP A 33 17.92 -2.50 -12.63
CA ASP A 33 18.08 -3.80 -13.31
C ASP A 33 17.91 -3.65 -14.84
N PRO A 34 18.93 -3.95 -15.65
CA PRO A 34 18.85 -3.85 -17.12
C PRO A 34 17.81 -4.82 -17.71
N MET A 35 17.55 -5.95 -17.05
CA MET A 35 16.61 -6.97 -17.52
C MET A 35 15.16 -6.67 -17.10
N ALA A 36 14.93 -5.66 -16.26
CA ALA A 36 13.61 -5.35 -15.71
C ALA A 36 12.55 -5.13 -16.79
N HIS A 37 12.94 -4.63 -17.97
CA HIS A 37 12.04 -4.39 -19.10
C HIS A 37 11.57 -5.66 -19.80
N LEU A 38 12.39 -6.72 -19.81
CA LEU A 38 12.09 -7.98 -20.48
C LEU A 38 11.10 -8.83 -19.66
N VAL A 39 11.16 -8.72 -18.33
CA VAL A 39 10.43 -9.59 -17.39
C VAL A 39 9.25 -8.84 -16.73
N LYS A 40 8.83 -7.67 -17.25
CA LYS A 40 7.68 -6.94 -16.68
C LYS A 40 6.42 -7.79 -16.83
N LYS A 41 6.01 -8.43 -15.73
CA LYS A 41 4.60 -8.82 -15.54
C LYS A 41 3.79 -7.52 -15.69
N LYS A 42 2.73 -7.51 -16.51
CA LYS A 42 1.80 -6.36 -16.58
C LYS A 42 1.45 -6.00 -15.14
N TYR A 43 1.60 -4.72 -14.77
CA TYR A 43 1.23 -4.26 -13.44
C TYR A 43 -0.15 -4.82 -13.12
N PRO A 44 -0.33 -5.53 -11.99
CA PRO A 44 -1.68 -5.90 -11.60
C PRO A 44 -2.42 -4.58 -11.48
N GLU A 45 -3.47 -4.40 -12.29
CA GLU A 45 -4.44 -3.35 -12.02
C GLU A 45 -4.78 -3.45 -10.54
N PRO A 46 -4.92 -2.33 -9.82
CA PRO A 46 -5.25 -2.37 -8.41
C PRO A 46 -6.49 -3.25 -8.25
N VAL A 47 -6.28 -4.46 -7.74
CA VAL A 47 -7.32 -5.46 -7.50
C VAL A 47 -8.06 -4.95 -6.28
N LEU A 48 -8.89 -3.93 -6.47
CA LEU A 48 -9.73 -3.45 -5.39
C LEU A 48 -10.80 -4.53 -5.21
N PRO A 49 -11.08 -4.92 -3.96
CA PRO A 49 -12.01 -5.99 -3.66
C PRO A 49 -13.32 -5.80 -4.41
N ASP A 50 -13.81 -6.86 -5.06
CA ASP A 50 -15.15 -6.85 -5.65
C ASP A 50 -16.17 -6.89 -4.50
N LEU A 51 -16.80 -5.75 -4.25
CA LEU A 51 -17.78 -5.61 -3.17
C LEU A 51 -19.12 -6.29 -3.52
N GLY A 52 -19.32 -6.72 -4.77
CA GLY A 52 -20.55 -7.34 -5.27
C GLY A 52 -20.60 -8.86 -5.16
N GLU A 53 -19.51 -9.54 -4.79
CA GLU A 53 -19.47 -11.01 -4.74
C GLU A 53 -20.21 -11.63 -3.54
N GLY A 54 -20.52 -10.85 -2.50
CA GLY A 54 -21.15 -11.35 -1.28
C GLY A 54 -22.56 -11.92 -1.52
N GLU A 55 -22.81 -13.18 -1.14
CA GLU A 55 -24.12 -13.86 -1.30
C GLU A 55 -25.27 -13.05 -0.71
N LYS A 56 -25.07 -12.45 0.47
CA LYS A 56 -26.09 -11.61 1.14
C LYS A 56 -26.45 -10.35 0.36
N MET A 57 -25.51 -9.77 -0.40
CA MET A 57 -25.80 -8.62 -1.25
C MET A 57 -26.58 -9.02 -2.50
N LYS A 58 -26.25 -10.19 -3.08
CA LYS A 58 -27.00 -10.76 -4.22
C LYS A 58 -28.44 -11.07 -3.85
N GLU A 59 -28.68 -11.65 -2.67
CA GLU A 59 -30.03 -11.90 -2.13
C GLU A 59 -30.82 -10.61 -1.87
N SER A 60 -30.15 -9.53 -1.46
CA SER A 60 -30.80 -8.25 -1.18
C SER A 60 -31.21 -7.46 -2.44
N GLY A 61 -30.78 -7.89 -3.64
CA GLY A 61 -31.00 -7.18 -4.90
C GLY A 61 -30.25 -5.85 -5.04
N PHE A 62 -29.46 -5.45 -4.03
CA PHE A 62 -28.65 -4.24 -4.05
C PHE A 62 -27.32 -4.52 -4.78
N VAL A 63 -27.24 -4.16 -6.06
CA VAL A 63 -26.02 -4.29 -6.87
C VAL A 63 -25.23 -2.98 -6.79
N VAL A 64 -24.05 -3.03 -6.17
CA VAL A 64 -23.09 -1.91 -6.21
C VAL A 64 -22.36 -1.94 -7.55
N PRO A 65 -22.48 -0.91 -8.41
CA PRO A 65 -21.72 -0.83 -9.66
C PRO A 65 -20.21 -0.92 -9.36
N GLN A 66 -19.54 -1.89 -10.00
CA GLN A 66 -18.10 -2.15 -9.83
C GLN A 66 -17.25 -1.41 -10.87
N ASP A 67 -17.88 -0.70 -11.80
CA ASP A 67 -17.21 0.06 -12.83
C ASP A 67 -16.47 1.27 -12.25
N ILE A 68 -15.28 1.51 -12.79
CA ILE A 68 -14.48 2.68 -12.39
C ILE A 68 -15.03 3.89 -13.15
N SER A 69 -15.58 4.87 -12.42
CA SER A 69 -16.11 6.10 -13.01
C SER A 69 -15.00 6.90 -13.73
N ASP A 70 -15.35 7.66 -14.78
CA ASP A 70 -14.36 8.42 -15.56
C ASP A 70 -13.64 9.51 -14.76
N HIS A 71 -14.28 10.03 -13.71
CA HIS A 71 -13.68 11.01 -12.81
C HIS A 71 -12.82 10.38 -11.71
N SER A 72 -12.75 9.04 -11.64
CA SER A 72 -11.94 8.33 -10.66
C SER A 72 -10.46 8.70 -10.75
N TRP A 73 -9.84 8.88 -9.58
CA TRP A 73 -8.40 9.05 -9.44
C TRP A 73 -7.59 7.96 -10.14
N LEU A 74 -8.13 6.73 -10.22
CA LEU A 74 -7.50 5.59 -10.89
C LEU A 74 -7.42 5.78 -12.41
N LYS A 75 -8.53 6.20 -13.04
CA LYS A 75 -8.57 6.47 -14.48
C LYS A 75 -7.78 7.71 -14.85
N ARG A 76 -7.80 8.72 -13.98
CA ARG A 76 -7.08 9.98 -14.19
C ARG A 76 -5.58 9.89 -13.86
N GLY A 77 -5.15 8.83 -13.17
CA GLY A 77 -3.75 8.65 -12.76
C GLY A 77 -3.26 9.72 -11.78
N LEU A 78 -4.14 10.22 -10.91
CA LEU A 78 -3.74 11.16 -9.85
C LEU A 78 -3.12 10.38 -8.68
N ASP A 79 -2.16 10.98 -7.98
CA ASP A 79 -1.68 10.43 -6.71
C ASP A 79 -2.57 10.90 -5.56
N ALA A 80 -2.96 9.96 -4.70
CA ALA A 80 -3.73 10.25 -3.50
C ALA A 80 -2.85 10.91 -2.43
N ALA A 81 -3.42 11.84 -1.68
CA ALA A 81 -2.77 12.38 -0.49
C ALA A 81 -2.48 11.24 0.49
N PRO A 82 -1.24 11.16 1.04
CA PRO A 82 -0.90 10.12 1.98
C PRO A 82 -1.63 10.35 3.30
N ASN A 83 -2.14 9.27 3.88
CA ASN A 83 -2.76 9.29 5.20
C ASN A 83 -1.96 8.48 6.21
N ARG A 84 -2.26 8.66 7.50
CA ARG A 84 -1.54 7.98 8.58
C ARG A 84 -1.59 6.44 8.49
N TYR A 85 -2.63 5.91 7.86
CA TYR A 85 -2.91 4.48 7.82
C TYR A 85 -2.44 3.79 6.54
N GLY A 86 -1.87 4.52 5.57
CA GLY A 86 -1.51 3.99 4.25
C GLY A 86 -2.71 3.46 3.44
N ILE A 87 -3.94 3.83 3.81
CA ILE A 87 -5.16 3.37 3.14
C ILE A 87 -5.31 4.15 1.84
N ARG A 88 -5.46 3.44 0.72
CA ARG A 88 -5.69 4.07 -0.59
C ARG A 88 -7.17 4.46 -0.74
N PRO A 89 -7.48 5.58 -1.42
CA PRO A 89 -8.86 5.94 -1.72
C PRO A 89 -9.58 4.90 -2.58
N GLY A 90 -10.90 4.82 -2.45
CA GLY A 90 -11.72 3.87 -3.20
C GLY A 90 -11.82 4.20 -4.70
N ARG A 91 -12.40 3.28 -5.49
CA ARG A 91 -12.60 3.41 -6.95
C ARG A 91 -13.32 4.68 -7.37
N HIS A 92 -14.17 5.25 -6.51
CA HIS A 92 -15.05 6.36 -6.84
C HIS A 92 -14.52 7.73 -6.41
N TRP A 93 -13.36 7.79 -5.76
CA TRP A 93 -12.80 9.06 -5.33
C TRP A 93 -12.32 9.87 -6.55
N ASP A 94 -12.66 11.15 -6.61
CA ASP A 94 -12.43 12.02 -7.75
C ASP A 94 -11.01 12.62 -7.80
N GLY A 95 -10.18 12.33 -6.80
CA GLY A 95 -8.80 12.84 -6.71
C GLY A 95 -8.68 14.25 -6.13
N VAL A 96 -9.78 14.89 -5.72
CA VAL A 96 -9.75 16.23 -5.13
C VAL A 96 -9.66 16.11 -3.61
N ASP A 97 -8.58 16.65 -3.04
CA ASP A 97 -8.40 16.73 -1.58
C ASP A 97 -9.37 17.77 -0.98
N ARG A 98 -10.22 17.30 -0.08
CA ARG A 98 -11.22 18.09 0.67
C ARG A 98 -10.97 18.02 2.18
N SER A 99 -9.71 17.86 2.59
CA SER A 99 -9.33 17.78 3.99
C SER A 99 -9.21 19.16 4.65
N ASN A 100 -9.16 19.17 5.97
CA ASN A 100 -8.83 20.36 6.78
C ASN A 100 -7.31 20.60 6.88
N GLY A 101 -6.46 19.81 6.20
CA GLY A 101 -5.00 19.90 6.26
C GLY A 101 -4.34 19.20 7.45
N PHE A 102 -5.09 18.56 8.36
CA PHE A 102 -4.55 17.94 9.58
C PHE A 102 -3.44 16.92 9.30
N GLU A 103 -3.61 16.04 8.31
CA GLU A 103 -2.61 15.01 8.00
C GLU A 103 -1.29 15.62 7.52
N LYS A 104 -1.37 16.66 6.70
CA LYS A 104 -0.22 17.41 6.20
C LYS A 104 0.55 18.08 7.35
N GLU A 105 -0.15 18.74 8.26
CA GLU A 105 0.44 19.36 9.44
C GLU A 105 1.05 18.32 10.39
N MET A 106 0.38 17.18 10.56
CA MET A 106 0.87 16.09 11.40
C MET A 106 2.19 15.51 10.87
N PHE A 107 2.29 15.25 9.57
CA PHE A 107 3.54 14.78 8.96
C PHE A 107 4.67 15.81 9.10
N LYS A 108 4.36 17.09 8.88
CA LYS A 108 5.33 18.19 9.07
C LYS A 108 5.86 18.20 10.50
N ARG A 109 4.98 18.19 11.51
CA ARG A 109 5.35 18.17 12.93
C ARG A 109 6.15 16.94 13.32
N THR A 110 5.80 15.77 12.79
CA THR A 110 6.54 14.53 13.04
C THR A 110 7.96 14.60 12.48
N ASN A 111 8.12 15.13 11.26
CA ASN A 111 9.44 15.34 10.64
C ASN A 111 10.26 16.37 11.43
N GLU A 112 9.67 17.49 11.83
CA GLU A 112 10.34 18.50 12.65
C GLU A 112 10.86 17.93 13.97
N ARG A 113 10.06 17.08 14.63
CA ARG A 113 10.49 16.38 15.84
C ARG A 113 11.68 15.45 15.58
N GLN A 114 11.61 14.62 14.54
CA GLN A 114 12.71 13.71 14.19
C GLN A 114 14.00 14.46 13.85
N VAL A 115 13.89 15.60 13.17
CA VAL A 115 15.05 16.45 12.83
C VAL A 115 15.66 17.03 14.10
N ARG A 116 14.85 17.61 15.00
CA ARG A 116 15.35 18.15 16.28
C ARG A 116 16.02 17.09 17.15
N ASP A 117 15.44 15.89 17.25
CA ASP A 117 16.02 14.81 18.06
C ASP A 117 17.38 14.37 17.49
N ARG A 118 17.51 14.30 16.16
CA ARG A 118 18.79 14.01 15.48
C ARG A 118 19.81 15.12 15.66
N GLU A 119 19.40 16.37 15.50
CA GLU A 119 20.28 17.52 15.75
C GLU A 119 20.77 17.48 17.19
N ALA A 120 19.87 17.40 18.18
CA ALA A 120 20.23 17.35 19.59
C ALA A 120 21.23 16.22 19.89
N TYR A 121 21.05 15.04 19.27
CA TYR A 121 22.02 13.95 19.37
C TYR A 121 23.39 14.34 18.81
N LEU A 122 23.46 14.88 17.58
CA LEU A 122 24.72 15.32 16.97
C LEU A 122 25.42 16.42 17.78
N TRP A 123 24.67 17.38 18.33
CA TRP A 123 25.18 18.42 19.23
C TRP A 123 25.69 17.84 20.55
N SER A 124 25.05 16.81 21.09
CA SER A 124 25.49 16.16 22.34
C SER A 124 26.79 15.37 22.19
N VAL A 125 27.07 14.87 20.98
CA VAL A 125 28.24 14.03 20.68
C VAL A 125 29.43 14.86 20.17
N SER A 126 29.23 16.12 19.77
CA SER A 126 30.28 16.90 19.10
C SER A 126 31.49 17.28 19.97
N ASP A 127 31.36 17.21 21.30
CA ASP A 127 32.43 17.58 22.26
C ASP A 127 32.89 16.38 23.12
N MET A 128 32.56 15.14 22.69
CA MET A 128 32.98 13.88 23.32
C MET A 128 34.03 13.20 22.44
#